data_AF-A0A1V0BD64-F1
#
_entry.id   AF-A0A1V0BD64-F1
#
_cell.length_a   1.000
_cell.length_b   1.000
_cell.length_c   1.000
_cell.angle_alpha   90.00
_cell.angle_beta   90.00
_cell.angle_gamma   90.00
#
_symmetry.space_group_name_H-M   'P 1'
#
loop_
_entity.id
_entity.type
_entity.pdbx_description
1 polymer ?
#
loop_
_entity_poly.entity_id
_entity_poly.type
_entity_poly.pdbx_seq_one_letter_code
_entity_poly.pdbx_strand_id
1 'polypeptide(L)'
;MDTAALHAKLMELLHLPREQATVEFKENLQDAETIGQYLSALANTAALERKDRAWMVWGVADGSHQIVGTNFDPYQSRSRNGPLLAQRTNG
;
A
#
# COMPACT_ATOMS: atom_id res chain seq x y z
N MET A 1 -10.06 6.41 8.74
CA MET A 1 -10.79 5.14 8.70
C MET A 1 -10.48 4.46 10.02
N ASP A 2 -11.50 3.93 10.69
CA ASP A 2 -11.25 3.06 11.84
C ASP A 2 -10.72 1.68 11.36
N THR A 3 -10.31 0.85 12.32
CA THR A 3 -9.75 -0.47 12.07
C THR A 3 -10.73 -1.40 11.34
N ALA A 4 -12.04 -1.29 11.62
CA ALA A 4 -13.04 -2.14 10.99
C ALA A 4 -13.21 -1.80 9.51
N ALA A 5 -13.26 -0.51 9.18
CA ALA A 5 -13.29 -0.03 7.80
C ALA A 5 -12.03 -0.40 7.02
N LEU A 6 -10.85 -0.37 7.68
CA LEU A 6 -9.60 -0.79 7.04
C LEU A 6 -9.56 -2.30 6.78
N HIS A 7 -10.06 -3.11 7.71
CA HIS A 7 -10.17 -4.55 7.55
C HIS A 7 -11.15 -4.92 6.43
N ALA A 8 -12.33 -4.28 6.38
CA ALA A 8 -13.28 -4.47 5.29
C ALA A 8 -12.66 -4.10 3.93
N LYS A 9 -11.89 -3.01 3.88
CA LYS A 9 -11.19 -2.61 2.65
C LYS A 9 -10.12 -3.62 2.25
N LEU A 10 -9.33 -4.12 3.19
CA LEU A 10 -8.34 -5.17 2.91
C LEU A 10 -9.03 -6.41 2.30
N MET A 11 -10.13 -6.86 2.90
CA MET A 11 -10.89 -8.00 2.38
C MET A 11 -11.43 -7.73 0.98
N GLU A 12 -11.95 -6.53 0.70
CA GLU A 12 -12.38 -6.13 -0.65
C GLU A 12 -11.21 -6.23 -1.66
N LEU A 13 -10.03 -5.71 -1.29
CA LEU A 13 -8.85 -5.73 -2.16
C LEU A 13 -8.34 -7.14 -2.44
N LEU A 14 -8.34 -8.02 -1.45
CA LEU A 14 -7.89 -9.43 -1.61
C LEU A 14 -8.82 -10.25 -2.50
N HIS A 15 -10.12 -9.92 -2.54
CA HIS A 15 -11.14 -10.60 -3.36
C HIS A 15 -11.20 -10.11 -4.81
N LEU A 16 -10.34 -9.16 -5.21
CA LEU A 16 -10.33 -8.68 -6.58
C LEU A 16 -9.90 -9.81 -7.54
N PRO A 17 -10.75 -10.21 -8.51
CA PRO A 17 -10.49 -11.37 -9.36
C PRO A 17 -9.46 -11.12 -10.46
N ARG A 18 -9.00 -9.88 -10.62
CA ARG A 18 -8.02 -9.46 -11.63
C ARG A 18 -7.12 -8.38 -11.03
N GLU A 19 -5.86 -8.37 -11.44
CA GLU A 19 -4.90 -7.30 -11.13
C GLU A 19 -5.54 -5.94 -11.47
N GLN A 20 -5.84 -5.16 -10.44
CA GLN A 20 -6.24 -3.77 -10.61
C GLN A 20 -4.99 -2.92 -10.50
N ALA A 21 -4.71 -2.08 -11.50
CA ALA A 21 -3.51 -1.24 -11.56
C ALA A 21 -3.45 -0.14 -10.48
N THR A 22 -4.44 -0.09 -9.59
CA THR A 22 -4.54 0.83 -8.44
C THR A 22 -4.30 0.13 -7.11
N VAL A 23 -3.87 -1.14 -7.13
CA VAL A 23 -3.57 -1.92 -5.94
C VAL A 23 -2.25 -2.64 -6.18
N GLU A 24 -1.30 -2.47 -5.26
CA GLU A 24 -0.01 -3.15 -5.30
C GLU A 24 0.17 -3.98 -4.02
N PHE A 25 0.38 -5.28 -4.16
CA PHE A 25 0.70 -6.17 -3.04
C PHE A 25 2.21 -6.37 -2.93
N LYS A 26 2.74 -6.32 -1.70
CA LYS A 26 4.14 -6.63 -1.39
C LYS A 26 4.21 -7.49 -0.15
N GLU A 27 5.14 -8.43 -0.13
CA GLU A 27 5.42 -9.19 1.10
C GLU A 27 6.15 -8.30 2.11
N ASN A 28 7.31 -7.76 1.71
CA ASN A 28 8.20 -7.05 2.62
C ASN A 28 9.12 -6.07 1.86
N LEU A 29 8.58 -5.30 0.90
CA LEU A 29 9.36 -4.29 0.19
C LEU A 29 9.73 -3.15 1.14
N GLN A 30 11.04 -2.89 1.31
CA GLN A 30 11.55 -1.89 2.25
C GLN A 30 12.38 -0.77 1.60
N ASP A 31 12.73 -0.89 0.32
CA ASP A 31 13.54 0.10 -0.38
C ASP A 31 12.75 1.39 -0.64
N ALA A 32 13.19 2.48 -0.04
CA ALA A 32 12.48 3.76 -0.06
C ALA A 32 12.31 4.34 -1.47
N GLU A 33 13.31 4.18 -2.33
CA GLU A 33 13.28 4.70 -3.70
C GLU A 33 12.26 3.93 -4.54
N THR A 34 12.32 2.61 -4.48
CA THR A 34 11.39 1.70 -5.14
C THR A 34 9.95 1.95 -4.66
N ILE A 35 9.74 2.13 -3.35
CA ILE A 35 8.43 2.46 -2.78
C ILE A 35 7.92 3.80 -3.36
N GLY A 36 8.77 4.81 -3.44
CA GLY A 36 8.41 6.11 -4.03
C GLY A 36 8.00 5.99 -5.51
N GLN A 37 8.67 5.14 -6.28
CA GLN A 37 8.31 4.86 -7.67
C GLN A 37 6.94 4.20 -7.78
N TYR A 38 6.67 3.17 -6.97
CA TYR A 38 5.36 2.51 -6.93
C TYR A 38 4.25 3.48 -6.53
N LEU A 39 4.44 4.28 -5.48
CA LEU A 39 3.45 5.27 -5.05
C LEU A 39 3.15 6.29 -6.15
N SER A 40 4.18 6.75 -6.87
CA SER A 40 4.01 7.67 -8.00
C SER A 40 3.21 7.02 -9.14
N ALA A 41 3.53 5.77 -9.48
CA ALA A 41 2.80 5.01 -10.49
C ALA A 41 1.32 4.79 -10.09
N LEU A 42 1.07 4.36 -8.84
CA LEU A 42 -0.27 4.14 -8.30
C LEU A 42 -1.11 5.43 -8.30
N ALA A 43 -0.53 6.55 -7.90
CA ALA A 43 -1.22 7.85 -7.90
C ALA A 43 -1.59 8.28 -9.33
N ASN A 44 -0.66 8.13 -10.29
CA ASN A 44 -0.91 8.43 -11.69
C ASN A 44 -2.02 7.54 -12.27
N THR A 45 -2.01 6.24 -11.96
CA THR A 45 -3.06 5.32 -12.40
C THR A 45 -4.42 5.66 -11.78
N ALA A 46 -4.48 5.97 -10.48
CA ALA A 46 -5.72 6.37 -9.84
C ALA A 46 -6.32 7.62 -10.49
N ALA A 47 -5.47 8.61 -10.80
CA ALA A 47 -5.90 9.82 -11.50
C ALA A 47 -6.43 9.50 -12.92
N LEU A 48 -5.72 8.65 -13.66
CA LEU A 48 -6.11 8.22 -15.02
C LEU A 48 -7.46 7.47 -15.03
N GLU A 49 -7.66 6.58 -14.06
CA GLU A 49 -8.88 5.77 -13.90
C GLU A 49 -10.01 6.52 -13.17
N ARG A 50 -9.80 7.79 -12.76
CA ARG A 50 -10.75 8.60 -11.96
C ARG A 50 -11.18 7.91 -10.67
N LYS A 51 -10.24 7.22 -10.02
CA LYS A 51 -10.43 6.65 -8.68
C LYS A 51 -9.91 7.62 -7.63
N ASP A 52 -10.64 7.73 -6.52
CA ASP A 52 -10.24 8.62 -5.42
C ASP A 52 -8.92 8.18 -4.74
N ARG A 53 -8.57 6.89 -4.84
CA ARG A 53 -7.44 6.29 -4.12
C ARG A 53 -6.84 5.11 -4.88
N ALA A 54 -5.55 4.90 -4.64
CA ALA A 54 -4.84 3.66 -4.88
C ALA A 54 -4.26 3.11 -3.56
N TRP A 55 -3.91 1.83 -3.54
CA TRP A 55 -3.50 1.11 -2.34
C TRP A 55 -2.17 0.40 -2.57
N MET A 56 -1.26 0.52 -1.61
CA MET A 56 -0.10 -0.37 -1.48
C MET A 56 -0.26 -1.13 -0.16
N VAL A 57 -0.23 -2.46 -0.23
CA VAL A 57 -0.51 -3.33 0.91
C VAL A 57 0.70 -4.24 1.14
N TRP A 58 1.27 -4.15 2.34
CA TRP A 58 2.36 -5.02 2.78
C TRP A 58 1.85 -6.27 3.50
N GLY A 59 2.66 -7.33 3.49
CA GLY A 59 2.37 -8.61 4.12
C GLY A 59 1.45 -9.53 3.31
N VAL A 60 1.35 -9.30 2.02
CA VAL A 60 0.57 -10.12 1.08
C VAL A 60 1.49 -10.63 -0.02
N ALA A 61 1.47 -11.94 -0.25
CA ALA A 61 2.22 -12.58 -1.32
C ALA A 61 1.66 -12.18 -2.68
N ASP A 62 2.56 -11.80 -3.58
CA ASP A 62 2.22 -11.38 -4.93
C ASP A 62 1.57 -12.54 -5.72
N GLY A 63 0.57 -12.23 -6.54
CA GLY A 63 -0.19 -13.18 -7.35
C GLY A 63 -1.16 -14.11 -6.60
N SER A 64 -0.81 -14.60 -5.40
CA SER A 64 -1.69 -15.52 -4.62
C SER A 64 -2.65 -14.79 -3.68
N HIS A 65 -2.39 -13.51 -3.40
CA HIS A 65 -3.10 -12.70 -2.39
C HIS A 65 -3.10 -13.35 -0.99
N GLN A 66 -2.16 -14.26 -0.71
CA GLN A 66 -2.06 -14.89 0.59
C GLN A 66 -1.47 -13.91 1.60
N ILE A 67 -2.13 -13.74 2.75
CA ILE A 67 -1.58 -12.95 3.86
C ILE A 67 -0.42 -13.74 4.48
N VAL A 68 0.80 -13.24 4.29
CA VAL A 68 2.04 -13.84 4.82
C VAL A 68 2.61 -13.05 6.00
N GLY A 69 2.11 -11.83 6.24
CA GLY A 69 2.63 -10.93 7.26
C GLY A 69 3.90 -10.21 6.81
N THR A 70 4.30 -9.19 7.58
CA THR A 70 5.47 -8.37 7.26
C THR A 70 6.10 -7.83 8.54
N ASN A 71 7.42 -7.66 8.52
CA ASN A 71 8.14 -6.98 9.60
C ASN A 71 8.41 -5.51 9.24
N PHE A 72 7.95 -5.07 8.07
CA PHE A 72 8.11 -3.71 7.61
C PHE A 72 7.08 -2.78 8.25
N ASP A 73 7.58 -1.77 8.97
CA ASP A 73 6.77 -0.64 9.42
C ASP A 73 7.13 0.59 8.57
N PRO A 74 6.26 1.02 7.65
CA PRO A 74 6.54 2.15 6.78
C PRO A 74 6.58 3.50 7.52
N TYR A 75 6.07 3.59 8.75
CA TYR A 75 6.07 4.80 9.55
C TYR A 75 7.34 4.94 10.41
N GLN A 76 7.98 3.83 10.73
CA GLN A 76 9.27 3.80 11.46
C GLN A 76 10.47 3.72 10.53
N SER A 77 10.27 3.23 9.30
CA SER A 77 11.31 3.14 8.28
C SER A 77 11.75 4.53 7.82
N ARG A 78 13.05 4.72 7.55
CA ARG A 78 13.63 6.01 7.15
C ARG A 78 13.97 6.04 5.66
N SER A 79 13.59 7.12 5.00
CA SER A 79 14.11 7.55 3.71
C SER A 79 15.25 8.57 3.91
N ARG A 80 15.92 8.97 2.82
CA ARG A 80 16.98 9.99 2.84
C ARG A 80 16.55 11.32 3.49
N ASN A 81 15.26 11.62 3.47
CA ASN A 81 14.71 12.92 3.88
C ASN A 81 13.84 12.87 5.16
N GLY A 82 13.79 11.74 5.87
CA GLY A 82 12.94 11.58 7.07
C GLY A 82 12.19 10.23 7.10
N PRO A 83 11.16 10.07 7.96
CA PRO A 83 10.29 8.89 7.93
C PRO A 83 9.76 8.63 6.51
N LEU A 84 9.69 7.37 6.11
CA LEU A 84 9.32 6.99 4.76
C LEU A 84 7.88 7.43 4.43
N LEU A 85 6.95 7.19 5.35
CA LEU A 85 5.60 7.75 5.30
C LEU A 85 5.36 8.63 6.53
N ALA A 86 4.81 9.82 6.32
CA ALA A 86 4.42 10.68 7.43
C ALA A 86 3.14 10.14 8.09
N GLN A 87 3.18 9.93 9.41
CA GLN A 87 1.94 9.82 10.17
C GLN A 87 1.31 11.21 10.23
N ARG A 88 0.04 11.34 9.83
CA ARG A 88 -0.76 12.49 10.24
C ARG A 88 -0.96 12.36 11.74
N THR A 89 -0.15 13.04 12.53
CA THR A 89 -0.46 13.29 13.94
C THR A 89 -1.71 14.14 13.97
N ASN A 90 -2.85 13.54 14.30
CA ASN A 90 -4.02 14.30 14.70
C ASN A 90 -3.68 14.98 16.02
N GLY A 91 -3.52 16.30 16.00
CA GLY A 91 -3.67 17.16 17.16
C GLY A 91 -5.12 17.57 17.33
#